data_AF-W6KN99-F1
#
_entry.id   AF-W6KN99-F1
#
_cell.length_a   1.000
_cell.length_b   1.000
_cell.length_c   1.000
_cell.angle_alpha   90.00
_cell.angle_beta   90.00
_cell.angle_gamma   90.00
#
_symmetry.space_group_name_H-M   'P 1'
#
loop_
_entity.id
_entity.type
_entity.pdbx_description
1 polymer ?
#
loop_
_entity_poly.entity_id
_entity_poly.type
_entity_poly.pdbx_seq_one_letter_code
_entity_poly.pdbx_strand_id
1 'polypeptide(L)'
;MSFRFSGRSYALLARPRLTSSSSCHIAALNNARRSYYWPYSADLVPKDATPSSFQTSSRPSVRERVIREYALGPLFGAATPLCILGFTGSAREVMGVKRELRGVLAELLLCEEDQLRLGPLAQMKDMMLYRGNTPESPRLADGPGSGPAEAQRRRTRYARLPIQARTLLDVFLSEEVEADEAERRQLGSFVQACLLSSPTHGILRGDHGWCRILNKDEISSSNDIRTASDASLHDVTSVVMRLKALGVVYCELSPEGREDAEDYTFNELHGKAVEEDMIKQVMERWERRLV
;
A
#
# COMPACT_ATOMS: atom_id res chain seq x y z
N MET A 1 -57.59 -36.68 -26.90
CA MET A 1 -57.70 -37.07 -25.49
C MET A 1 -56.34 -36.82 -24.85
N SER A 2 -56.08 -35.98 -23.86
CA SER A 2 -56.88 -35.01 -23.10
C SER A 2 -55.89 -33.93 -22.64
N PHE A 3 -56.29 -32.67 -22.77
CA PHE A 3 -55.66 -31.51 -22.13
C PHE A 3 -56.06 -31.44 -20.65
N ARG A 4 -55.17 -30.93 -19.78
CA ARG A 4 -55.46 -30.17 -18.53
C ARG A 4 -54.14 -29.56 -18.02
N PHE A 5 -53.90 -28.26 -18.22
CA PHE A 5 -54.11 -27.14 -17.25
C PHE A 5 -53.40 -27.39 -15.90
N SER A 6 -52.31 -26.68 -15.61
CA SER A 6 -52.26 -25.31 -15.03
C SER A 6 -52.30 -25.34 -13.50
N GLY A 7 -51.28 -24.74 -12.89
CA GLY A 7 -51.20 -24.58 -11.44
C GLY A 7 -49.94 -23.85 -10.99
N ARG A 8 -49.64 -22.68 -11.58
CA ARG A 8 -48.83 -21.67 -10.88
C ARG A 8 -49.64 -21.23 -9.66
N SER A 9 -49.15 -21.51 -8.46
CA SER A 9 -49.61 -20.87 -7.24
C SER A 9 -48.44 -20.18 -6.56
N TYR A 10 -48.30 -18.89 -6.90
CA TYR A 10 -47.75 -17.89 -6.01
C TYR A 10 -48.72 -17.73 -4.84
N ALA A 11 -48.23 -17.92 -3.62
CA ALA A 11 -48.93 -17.51 -2.40
C ALA A 11 -47.97 -17.70 -1.20
N LEU A 12 -47.78 -16.78 -0.26
CA LEU A 12 -48.42 -15.49 -0.01
C LEU A 12 -47.49 -14.71 0.93
N LEU A 13 -47.31 -13.43 0.62
CA LEU A 13 -46.90 -12.40 1.56
C LEU A 13 -47.79 -12.47 2.81
N ALA A 14 -47.20 -12.80 3.95
CA ALA A 14 -47.87 -12.70 5.24
C ALA A 14 -48.08 -11.22 5.59
N ARG A 15 -49.25 -10.67 5.23
CA ARG A 15 -49.76 -9.44 5.84
C ARG A 15 -50.66 -9.83 7.01
N PRO A 16 -50.36 -9.41 8.26
CA PRO A 16 -51.29 -9.61 9.36
C PRO A 16 -52.46 -8.64 9.21
N ARG A 17 -53.67 -9.15 8.99
CA ARG A 17 -54.92 -8.39 9.15
C ARG A 17 -55.21 -8.28 10.65
N LEU A 18 -55.26 -7.06 11.17
CA LEU A 18 -55.81 -6.75 12.48
C LEU A 18 -57.33 -6.93 12.42
N THR A 19 -57.85 -7.92 13.14
CA THR A 19 -59.26 -7.98 13.54
C THR A 19 -59.31 -8.19 15.04
N SER A 20 -59.86 -7.20 15.73
CA SER A 20 -60.18 -7.25 17.15
C SER A 20 -61.31 -8.26 17.39
N SER A 21 -61.07 -9.17 18.34
CA SER A 21 -62.10 -9.99 18.95
C SER A 21 -61.62 -10.28 20.37
N SER A 22 -62.23 -9.57 21.32
CA SER A 22 -62.03 -9.76 22.75
C SER A 22 -62.62 -11.11 23.14
N SER A 23 -61.76 -12.08 23.41
CA SER A 23 -62.10 -13.31 24.11
C SER A 23 -61.03 -13.57 25.17
N CYS A 24 -61.44 -13.48 26.43
CA CYS A 24 -60.66 -13.84 27.60
C CYS A 24 -60.49 -15.36 27.66
N HIS A 25 -59.51 -15.87 26.93
CA HIS A 25 -58.96 -17.19 27.17
C HIS A 25 -57.60 -17.03 27.85
N ILE A 26 -57.46 -17.77 28.96
CA ILE A 26 -56.23 -18.10 29.68
C ILE A 26 -55.03 -17.93 28.73
N ALA A 27 -54.20 -16.93 29.01
CA ALA A 27 -52.94 -16.71 28.33
C ALA A 27 -52.04 -17.91 28.64
N ALA A 28 -52.23 -19.00 27.90
CA ALA A 28 -51.24 -20.03 27.75
C ALA A 28 -49.96 -19.28 27.36
N LEU A 29 -48.94 -19.37 28.22
CA LEU A 29 -47.59 -18.91 27.94
C LEU A 29 -47.18 -19.58 26.63
N ASN A 30 -47.42 -18.88 25.52
CA ASN A 30 -47.14 -19.35 24.19
C ASN A 30 -45.62 -19.21 24.08
N ASN A 31 -44.91 -20.21 24.60
CA ASN A 31 -43.50 -20.39 24.35
C ASN A 31 -43.36 -20.31 22.84
N ALA A 32 -42.83 -19.19 22.34
CA ALA A 32 -42.50 -19.03 20.93
C ALA A 32 -41.65 -20.24 20.58
N ARG A 33 -42.25 -21.21 19.88
CA ARG A 33 -41.56 -22.42 19.47
C ARG A 33 -40.42 -21.94 18.60
N ARG A 34 -39.21 -21.93 19.16
CA ARG A 34 -37.99 -21.57 18.44
C ARG A 34 -37.89 -22.53 17.27
N SER A 35 -38.22 -22.03 16.09
CA SER A 35 -38.04 -22.75 14.84
C SER A 35 -36.59 -22.52 14.45
N TYR A 36 -35.79 -23.56 14.56
CA TYR A 36 -34.42 -23.56 14.06
C TYR A 36 -34.47 -23.97 12.59
N TYR A 37 -34.00 -23.10 11.71
CA TYR A 37 -33.80 -23.41 10.31
C TYR A 37 -32.31 -23.66 10.08
N TRP A 38 -31.98 -24.71 9.34
CA TRP A 38 -30.62 -24.92 8.89
C TRP A 38 -30.24 -23.82 7.89
N PRO A 39 -29.07 -23.18 8.02
CA PRO A 39 -28.64 -22.11 7.12
C PRO A 39 -28.26 -22.63 5.72
N TYR A 40 -28.09 -23.94 5.57
CA TYR A 40 -27.63 -24.59 4.35
C TYR A 40 -28.72 -25.50 3.78
N SER A 41 -29.08 -25.26 2.53
CA SER A 41 -30.01 -26.10 1.78
C SER A 41 -29.30 -27.33 1.19
N ALA A 42 -30.06 -28.37 0.84
CA ALA A 42 -29.54 -29.65 0.36
C ALA A 42 -28.85 -29.56 -1.03
N ASP A 43 -29.03 -28.45 -1.72
CA ASP A 43 -28.50 -28.12 -3.04
C ASP A 43 -27.34 -27.11 -2.99
N LEU A 44 -26.87 -26.73 -1.79
CA LEU A 44 -25.73 -25.81 -1.63
C LEU A 44 -24.45 -26.34 -2.31
N VAL A 45 -24.22 -27.64 -2.21
CA VAL A 45 -23.14 -28.34 -2.89
C VAL A 45 -23.78 -29.34 -3.86
N PRO A 46 -23.40 -29.33 -5.16
CA PRO A 46 -23.94 -30.29 -6.11
C PRO A 46 -23.71 -31.72 -5.63
N LYS A 47 -24.73 -32.57 -5.82
CA LYS A 47 -24.62 -34.00 -5.57
C LYS A 47 -23.46 -34.52 -6.44
N ASP A 48 -22.50 -35.19 -5.83
CA ASP A 48 -21.30 -35.75 -6.46
C ASP A 48 -20.14 -34.78 -6.74
N ALA A 49 -20.23 -33.51 -6.32
CA ALA A 49 -19.07 -32.61 -6.35
C ALA A 49 -18.08 -32.94 -5.23
N THR A 50 -16.83 -33.27 -5.59
CA THR A 50 -15.74 -33.42 -4.63
C THR A 50 -15.19 -32.04 -4.22
N PRO A 51 -15.32 -31.63 -2.95
CA PRO A 51 -14.75 -30.35 -2.52
C PRO A 51 -13.21 -30.44 -2.51
N SER A 52 -12.57 -29.29 -2.68
CA SER A 52 -11.13 -29.19 -2.50
C SER A 52 -10.74 -29.40 -1.04
N SER A 53 -9.52 -29.90 -0.82
CA SER A 53 -8.97 -30.01 0.53
C SER A 53 -8.69 -28.62 1.10
N PHE A 54 -9.20 -28.33 2.29
CA PHE A 54 -8.97 -27.06 3.00
C PHE A 54 -7.71 -27.09 3.91
N GLN A 55 -7.04 -28.24 4.03
CA GLN A 55 -5.84 -28.40 4.86
C GLN A 55 -4.88 -29.41 4.25
N THR A 56 -3.59 -29.26 4.55
CA THR A 56 -2.51 -30.08 3.99
C THR A 56 -2.53 -31.52 4.47
N SER A 57 -2.97 -31.79 5.70
CA SER A 57 -3.07 -33.13 6.25
C SER A 57 -4.08 -33.19 7.40
N SER A 58 -4.66 -34.37 7.66
CA SER A 58 -5.45 -34.63 8.87
C SER A 58 -4.60 -34.71 10.14
N ARG A 59 -3.28 -34.90 10.02
CA ARG A 59 -2.35 -35.00 11.15
C ARG A 59 -1.94 -33.61 11.67
N PRO A 60 -2.21 -33.28 12.95
CA PRO A 60 -1.83 -32.00 13.52
C PRO A 60 -0.34 -31.69 13.45
N SER A 61 0.52 -32.69 13.69
CA SER A 61 1.98 -32.54 13.64
C SER A 61 2.50 -32.14 12.26
N VAL A 62 1.89 -32.69 11.19
CA VAL A 62 2.25 -32.34 9.81
C VAL A 62 1.81 -30.91 9.49
N ARG A 63 0.60 -30.53 9.89
CA ARG A 63 0.12 -29.15 9.71
C ARG A 63 1.00 -28.14 10.46
N GLU A 64 1.34 -28.42 11.72
CA GLU A 64 2.21 -27.57 12.53
C GLU A 64 3.57 -27.35 11.85
N ARG A 65 4.18 -28.44 11.34
CA ARG A 65 5.43 -28.36 10.59
C ARG A 65 5.28 -27.48 9.35
N VAL A 66 4.24 -27.70 8.54
CA VAL A 66 4.03 -26.91 7.31
C VAL A 66 3.79 -25.44 7.63
N ILE A 67 2.95 -25.12 8.61
CA ILE A 67 2.71 -23.72 9.03
C ILE A 67 4.02 -23.07 9.45
N ARG A 68 4.86 -23.79 10.20
CA ARG A 68 6.19 -23.31 10.58
C ARG A 68 7.10 -23.03 9.39
N GLU A 69 7.13 -23.89 8.37
CA GLU A 69 7.90 -23.63 7.14
C GLU A 69 7.49 -22.32 6.47
N TYR A 70 6.19 -22.05 6.39
CA TYR A 70 5.67 -20.85 5.73
C TYR A 70 5.77 -19.60 6.59
N ALA A 71 5.66 -19.73 7.91
CA ALA A 71 5.80 -18.61 8.84
C ALA A 71 7.24 -18.11 8.93
N LEU A 72 8.22 -19.01 8.86
CA LEU A 72 9.65 -18.68 8.91
C LEU A 72 10.30 -18.56 7.52
N GLY A 73 9.50 -18.65 6.45
CA GLY A 73 10.01 -18.46 5.09
C GLY A 73 10.27 -16.98 4.80
N PRO A 74 11.08 -16.67 3.78
CA PRO A 74 11.29 -15.28 3.37
C PRO A 74 9.98 -14.68 2.85
N LEU A 75 9.82 -13.37 3.03
CA LEU A 75 8.64 -12.65 2.56
C LEU A 75 8.73 -12.45 1.03
N PHE A 76 8.08 -13.35 0.30
CA PHE A 76 8.07 -13.29 -1.16
C PHE A 76 7.31 -12.06 -1.68
N GLY A 77 7.95 -11.31 -2.58
CA GLY A 77 7.35 -10.15 -3.22
C GLY A 77 7.32 -8.89 -2.37
N ALA A 78 7.96 -8.91 -1.20
CA ALA A 78 8.29 -7.67 -0.49
C ALA A 78 9.37 -6.93 -1.28
N ALA A 79 9.12 -5.65 -1.54
CA ALA A 79 10.06 -4.77 -2.20
C ALA A 79 10.03 -3.43 -1.50
N THR A 80 11.22 -2.87 -1.28
CA THR A 80 11.39 -1.57 -0.66
C THR A 80 11.42 -0.48 -1.73
N PRO A 81 10.50 0.49 -1.70
CA PRO A 81 10.52 1.58 -2.66
C PRO A 81 11.63 2.59 -2.32
N LEU A 82 12.32 3.05 -3.35
CA LEU A 82 13.31 4.13 -3.29
C LEU A 82 12.65 5.45 -2.85
N CYS A 83 11.51 5.78 -3.47
CA CYS A 83 10.67 6.89 -3.05
C CYS A 83 9.22 6.68 -3.52
N ILE A 84 8.32 7.47 -2.94
CA ILE A 84 6.90 7.50 -3.30
C ILE A 84 6.61 8.86 -3.94
N LEU A 85 6.24 8.84 -5.21
CA LEU A 85 5.86 10.03 -5.96
C LEU A 85 4.37 10.31 -5.82
N GLY A 86 4.00 11.57 -5.70
CA GLY A 86 2.61 12.00 -5.59
C GLY A 86 2.18 12.98 -6.67
N PHE A 87 0.94 12.80 -7.12
CA PHE A 87 0.29 13.53 -8.20
C PHE A 87 -1.02 14.17 -7.70
N THR A 88 -1.39 15.32 -8.26
CA THR A 88 -2.72 15.92 -8.05
C THR A 88 -3.81 15.23 -8.88
N GLY A 89 -3.43 14.73 -10.06
CA GLY A 89 -4.33 14.11 -11.04
C GLY A 89 -4.86 12.75 -10.62
N SER A 90 -5.87 12.28 -11.34
CA SER A 90 -6.47 10.95 -11.12
C SER A 90 -5.54 9.83 -11.57
N ALA A 91 -5.71 8.61 -11.06
CA ALA A 91 -4.91 7.47 -11.49
C ALA A 91 -5.00 7.21 -13.01
N ARG A 92 -6.13 7.55 -13.65
CA ARG A 92 -6.31 7.42 -15.11
C ARG A 92 -5.44 8.39 -15.90
N GLU A 93 -5.28 9.62 -15.42
CA GLU A 93 -4.37 10.60 -16.04
C GLU A 93 -2.92 10.16 -15.88
N VAL A 94 -2.55 9.74 -14.67
CA VAL A 94 -1.18 9.30 -14.36
C VAL A 94 -0.80 8.03 -15.13
N MET A 95 -1.76 7.12 -15.37
CA MET A 95 -1.54 5.94 -16.22
C MET A 95 -1.04 6.30 -17.62
N GLY A 96 -1.52 7.41 -18.21
CA GLY A 96 -1.12 7.85 -19.54
C GLY A 96 0.35 8.27 -19.63
N VAL A 97 0.88 8.85 -18.55
CA VAL A 97 2.26 9.37 -18.47
C VAL A 97 3.23 8.41 -17.76
N LYS A 98 2.74 7.29 -17.21
CA LYS A 98 3.54 6.36 -16.38
C LYS A 98 4.78 5.82 -17.10
N ARG A 99 4.68 5.54 -18.41
CA ARG A 99 5.82 5.05 -19.19
C ARG A 99 6.89 6.13 -19.38
N GLU A 100 6.47 7.34 -19.71
CA GLU A 100 7.38 8.49 -19.89
C GLU A 100 8.05 8.85 -18.56
N LEU A 101 7.31 8.79 -17.46
CA LEU A 101 7.83 9.02 -16.11
C LEU A 101 9.00 8.09 -15.78
N ARG A 102 8.93 6.81 -16.18
CA ARG A 102 10.02 5.85 -15.99
C ARG A 102 11.31 6.32 -16.66
N GLY A 103 11.23 6.76 -17.91
CA GLY A 103 12.38 7.26 -18.66
C GLY A 103 12.97 8.53 -18.07
N VAL A 104 12.13 9.49 -17.67
CA VAL A 104 12.61 10.73 -17.03
C VAL A 104 13.24 10.46 -15.66
N LEU A 105 12.71 9.51 -14.89
CA LEU A 105 13.31 9.10 -13.61
C LEU A 105 14.64 8.36 -13.81
N ALA A 106 14.75 7.53 -14.84
CA ALA A 106 15.99 6.86 -15.21
C ALA A 106 17.08 7.86 -15.57
N GLU A 107 16.71 8.89 -16.35
CA GLU A 107 17.59 10.01 -16.69
C GLU A 107 18.04 10.79 -15.45
N LEU A 108 17.13 11.04 -14.49
CA LEU A 108 17.47 11.72 -13.23
C LEU A 108 18.44 10.91 -12.37
N LEU A 109 18.23 9.59 -12.29
CA LEU A 109 19.02 8.67 -11.47
C LEU A 109 20.29 8.18 -12.19
N LEU A 110 20.50 8.59 -13.44
CA LEU A 110 21.61 8.15 -14.29
C LEU A 110 21.69 6.62 -14.40
N CYS A 111 20.54 5.97 -14.54
CA CYS A 111 20.39 4.53 -14.68
C CYS A 111 19.59 4.17 -15.94
N GLU A 112 19.56 2.89 -16.29
CA GLU A 112 18.77 2.39 -17.42
C GLU A 112 17.28 2.31 -17.05
N GLU A 113 16.38 2.48 -18.03
CA GLU A 113 14.95 2.42 -17.77
C GLU A 113 14.55 1.07 -17.16
N ASP A 114 15.16 0.01 -17.66
CA ASP A 114 15.08 -1.41 -17.32
C ASP A 114 15.23 -1.64 -15.81
N GLN A 115 16.15 -0.90 -15.20
CA GLN A 115 16.54 -1.01 -13.79
C GLN A 115 15.52 -0.38 -12.83
N LEU A 116 14.59 0.43 -13.35
CA LEU A 116 13.53 1.04 -12.55
C LEU A 116 12.21 0.32 -12.76
N ARG A 117 11.52 -0.03 -11.67
CA ARG A 117 10.16 -0.56 -11.70
C ARG A 117 9.21 0.40 -11.02
N LEU A 118 8.16 0.80 -11.74
CA LEU A 118 7.10 1.64 -11.19
C LEU A 118 5.97 0.77 -10.65
N GLY A 119 5.66 0.96 -9.36
CA GLY A 119 4.63 0.24 -8.61
C GLY A 119 3.20 0.44 -9.11
N PRO A 120 2.21 -0.17 -8.45
CA PRO A 120 0.81 0.13 -8.70
C PRO A 120 0.49 1.59 -8.37
N LEU A 121 -0.48 2.17 -9.09
CA LEU A 121 -0.98 3.51 -8.76
C LEU A 121 -2.00 3.38 -7.63
N ALA A 122 -1.72 4.04 -6.51
CA ALA A 122 -2.62 4.09 -5.36
C ALA A 122 -3.37 5.43 -5.35
N GLN A 123 -4.64 5.41 -5.74
CA GLN A 123 -5.50 6.58 -5.63
C GLN A 123 -6.04 6.68 -4.20
N MET A 124 -5.70 7.77 -3.52
CA MET A 124 -6.14 8.08 -2.18
C MET A 124 -7.65 8.34 -2.16
N LYS A 125 -8.27 8.06 -1.02
CA LYS A 125 -9.72 8.23 -0.86
C LYS A 125 -10.05 9.71 -0.79
N ASP A 126 -11.03 10.15 -1.58
CA ASP A 126 -11.61 11.49 -1.43
C ASP A 126 -12.45 11.52 -0.15
N MET A 127 -11.85 12.02 0.93
CA MET A 127 -12.45 12.04 2.26
C MET A 127 -13.23 13.35 2.48
N MET A 128 -14.52 13.26 2.80
CA MET A 128 -15.27 14.43 3.30
C MET A 128 -14.71 14.94 4.63
N LEU A 129 -14.29 14.03 5.51
CA LEU A 129 -13.61 14.34 6.76
C LEU A 129 -12.21 13.77 6.70
N TYR A 130 -11.21 14.66 6.58
CA TYR A 130 -9.81 14.26 6.53
C TYR A 130 -9.40 13.57 7.84
N ARG A 131 -8.81 12.37 7.71
CA ARG A 131 -8.19 11.64 8.83
C ARG A 131 -6.71 11.45 8.52
N GLY A 132 -5.86 12.20 9.24
CA GLY A 132 -4.42 12.07 9.09
C GLY A 132 -3.91 10.68 9.51
N ASN A 133 -2.72 10.34 9.02
CA ASN A 133 -1.98 9.11 9.34
C ASN A 133 -2.66 7.81 8.90
N THR A 134 -3.62 7.88 7.97
CA THR A 134 -4.17 6.68 7.33
C THR A 134 -3.45 6.45 5.99
N PRO A 135 -3.19 5.19 5.59
CA PRO A 135 -2.53 4.91 4.31
C PRO A 135 -3.35 5.41 3.11
N GLU A 136 -4.67 5.48 3.25
CA GLU A 136 -5.60 5.96 2.21
C GLU A 136 -5.80 7.49 2.20
N SER A 137 -5.21 8.23 3.16
CA SER A 137 -5.40 9.68 3.24
C SER A 137 -4.57 10.45 2.19
N PRO A 138 -5.17 11.43 1.51
CA PRO A 138 -4.42 12.32 0.62
C PRO A 138 -3.26 13.01 1.33
N ARG A 139 -2.12 13.17 0.65
CA ARG A 139 -0.92 13.74 1.25
C ARG A 139 -1.04 15.26 1.34
N LEU A 140 -0.67 15.82 2.49
CA LEU A 140 -0.64 17.26 2.74
C LEU A 140 0.71 17.86 2.35
N ALA A 141 0.72 19.15 2.04
CA ALA A 141 1.95 19.84 1.63
C ALA A 141 2.98 20.07 2.75
N ASP A 142 2.61 19.81 4.00
CA ASP A 142 3.50 19.80 5.17
C ASP A 142 3.66 18.38 5.76
N GLY A 143 3.43 17.35 4.93
CA GLY A 143 3.53 15.93 5.27
C GLY A 143 4.96 15.39 5.31
N PRO A 144 5.14 14.05 5.36
CA PRO A 144 6.46 13.39 5.38
C PRO A 144 7.36 13.74 4.18
N GLY A 145 6.76 13.97 3.01
CA GLY A 145 7.46 14.45 1.82
C GLY A 145 7.85 15.93 1.81
N SER A 146 7.48 16.69 2.85
CA SER A 146 7.84 18.11 2.96
C SER A 146 9.26 18.29 3.51
N GLY A 147 9.98 19.28 3.02
CA GLY A 147 11.33 19.60 3.44
C GLY A 147 11.42 20.07 4.90
N PRO A 148 12.64 20.13 5.47
CA PRO A 148 12.85 20.42 6.89
C PRO A 148 12.26 21.77 7.33
N ALA A 149 12.25 22.77 6.44
CA ALA A 149 11.65 24.07 6.70
C ALA A 149 10.13 23.98 6.95
N GLU A 150 9.43 23.11 6.23
CA GLU A 150 7.97 22.93 6.34
C GLU A 150 7.61 22.14 7.59
N ALA A 151 8.41 21.12 7.92
CA ALA A 151 8.31 20.40 9.18
C ALA A 151 8.50 21.32 10.40
N GLN A 152 9.42 22.29 10.31
CA GLN A 152 9.59 23.29 11.37
C GLN A 152 8.43 24.29 11.42
N ARG A 153 7.95 24.78 10.27
CA ARG A 153 6.76 25.65 10.18
C ARG A 153 5.49 24.97 10.69
N ARG A 154 5.38 23.64 10.58
CA ARG A 154 4.26 22.86 11.14
C ARG A 154 4.15 23.00 12.65
N ARG A 155 5.28 23.18 13.36
CA ARG A 155 5.27 23.37 14.83
C ARG A 155 4.69 24.71 15.26
N THR A 156 4.73 25.72 14.39
CA THR A 156 4.29 27.09 14.70
C THR A 156 2.92 27.44 14.13
N ARG A 157 2.32 26.60 13.28
CA ARG A 157 1.01 26.82 12.68
C ARG A 157 -0.10 26.07 13.41
N TYR A 158 -1.26 26.71 13.52
CA TYR A 158 -2.46 26.12 14.13
C TYR A 158 -3.20 25.13 13.20
N ALA A 159 -2.93 25.19 11.90
CA ALA A 159 -3.54 24.35 10.87
C ALA A 159 -2.51 23.78 9.91
N ARG A 160 -2.84 22.64 9.32
CA ARG A 160 -2.02 21.97 8.31
C ARG A 160 -2.16 22.63 6.94
N LEU A 161 -1.16 22.44 6.09
CA LEU A 161 -1.26 22.84 4.68
C LEU A 161 -2.29 21.99 3.91
N PRO A 162 -2.84 22.51 2.79
CA PRO A 162 -3.82 21.78 2.00
C PRO A 162 -3.22 20.51 1.37
N ILE A 163 -4.12 19.67 0.85
CA ILE A 163 -3.78 18.45 0.12
C ILE A 163 -2.94 18.79 -1.11
N GLN A 164 -1.78 18.15 -1.23
CA GLN A 164 -0.85 18.29 -2.35
C GLN A 164 -0.96 17.11 -3.33
N ALA A 165 -1.13 15.88 -2.84
CA ALA A 165 -1.21 14.70 -3.70
C ALA A 165 -2.39 13.79 -3.35
N ARG A 166 -3.03 13.28 -4.40
CA ARG A 166 -4.18 12.37 -4.34
C ARG A 166 -3.90 11.01 -4.96
N THR A 167 -2.92 10.91 -5.84
CA THR A 167 -2.47 9.63 -6.41
C THR A 167 -1.01 9.45 -6.05
N LEU A 168 -0.66 8.26 -5.55
CA LEU A 168 0.69 7.88 -5.18
C LEU A 168 1.21 6.79 -6.12
N LEU A 169 2.51 6.79 -6.34
CA LEU A 169 3.23 5.81 -7.13
C LEU A 169 4.56 5.47 -6.46
N ASP A 170 4.75 4.19 -6.16
CA ASP A 170 6.00 3.69 -5.61
C ASP A 170 7.04 3.49 -6.72
N VAL A 171 8.29 3.87 -6.45
CA VAL A 171 9.42 3.69 -7.35
C VAL A 171 10.36 2.66 -6.76
N PHE A 172 10.61 1.57 -7.47
CA PHE A 172 11.49 0.49 -7.06
C PHE A 172 12.72 0.43 -7.97
N LEU A 173 13.84 -0.01 -7.41
CA LEU A 173 14.98 -0.49 -8.18
C LEU A 173 14.82 -2.00 -8.42
N SER A 174 15.30 -2.49 -9.56
CA SER A 174 15.30 -3.91 -9.87
C SER A 174 16.15 -4.67 -8.85
N GLU A 175 15.71 -5.87 -8.46
CA GLU A 175 16.42 -6.75 -7.53
C GLU A 175 17.77 -7.23 -8.08
N GLU A 176 17.97 -7.15 -9.40
CA GLU A 176 19.27 -7.45 -10.05
C GLU A 176 20.35 -6.42 -9.72
N VAL A 177 19.95 -5.21 -9.29
CA VAL A 177 20.88 -4.21 -8.78
C VAL A 177 21.01 -4.46 -7.28
N GLU A 178 22.13 -5.04 -6.87
CA GLU A 178 22.55 -5.20 -5.46
C GLU A 178 22.86 -3.83 -4.82
N ALA A 179 21.87 -2.93 -4.82
CA ALA A 179 21.94 -1.69 -4.07
C ALA A 179 21.53 -1.97 -2.64
N ASP A 180 22.43 -1.67 -1.70
CA ASP A 180 22.15 -1.71 -0.28
C ASP A 180 20.98 -0.78 0.06
N GLU A 181 20.25 -1.06 1.13
CA GLU A 181 19.14 -0.22 1.61
C GLU A 181 19.57 1.25 1.81
N ALA A 182 20.79 1.46 2.29
CA ALA A 182 21.37 2.79 2.46
C ALA A 182 21.52 3.52 1.12
N GLU A 183 21.95 2.84 0.07
CA GLU A 183 22.07 3.43 -1.28
C GLU A 183 20.71 3.76 -1.86
N ARG A 184 19.73 2.84 -1.75
CA ARG A 184 18.34 3.09 -2.18
C ARG A 184 17.77 4.33 -1.49
N ARG A 185 18.02 4.47 -0.19
CA ARG A 185 17.61 5.62 0.61
C ARG A 185 18.29 6.91 0.18
N GLN A 186 19.59 6.86 -0.13
CA GLN A 186 20.33 8.01 -0.65
C GLN A 186 19.78 8.47 -2.00
N LEU A 187 19.49 7.54 -2.92
CA LEU A 187 18.90 7.86 -4.21
C LEU A 187 17.48 8.42 -4.06
N GLY A 188 16.67 7.88 -3.15
CA GLY A 188 15.36 8.44 -2.82
C GLY A 188 15.47 9.87 -2.30
N SER A 189 16.39 10.11 -1.38
CA SER A 189 16.66 11.43 -0.79
C SER A 189 17.12 12.42 -1.85
N PHE A 190 17.94 11.98 -2.81
CA PHE A 190 18.37 12.76 -3.95
C PHE A 190 17.19 13.20 -4.84
N VAL A 191 16.28 12.29 -5.18
CA VAL A 191 15.07 12.61 -5.95
C VAL A 191 14.20 13.63 -5.20
N GLN A 192 13.99 13.43 -3.91
CA GLN A 192 13.23 14.35 -3.08
C GLN A 192 13.87 15.75 -3.04
N ALA A 193 15.19 15.83 -2.82
CA ALA A 193 15.93 17.09 -2.80
C ALA A 193 15.86 17.83 -4.15
N CYS A 194 15.96 17.11 -5.27
CA CYS A 194 15.82 17.68 -6.61
C CYS A 194 14.42 18.28 -6.85
N LEU A 195 13.37 17.59 -6.43
CA LEU A 195 11.99 18.07 -6.58
C LEU A 195 11.69 19.30 -5.71
N LEU A 196 12.23 19.34 -4.49
CA LEU A 196 12.07 20.45 -3.54
C LEU A 196 12.90 21.70 -3.92
N SER A 197 14.11 21.52 -4.46
CA SER A 197 15.01 22.61 -4.84
C SER A 197 14.61 23.33 -6.13
N SER A 198 13.70 22.75 -6.92
CA SER A 198 13.32 23.32 -8.20
C SER A 198 12.58 24.66 -8.07
N PRO A 199 12.92 25.68 -8.88
CA PRO A 199 12.49 27.08 -8.72
C PRO A 199 10.98 27.29 -8.80
N THR A 200 10.25 26.38 -9.45
CA THR A 200 8.77 26.38 -9.48
C THR A 200 8.14 26.15 -8.11
N HIS A 201 8.84 25.52 -7.17
CA HIS A 201 8.36 25.37 -5.80
C HIS A 201 8.31 26.72 -5.06
N GLY A 202 9.20 27.66 -5.41
CA GLY A 202 9.16 29.04 -4.91
C GLY A 202 8.09 29.91 -5.59
N ILE A 203 7.89 29.74 -6.90
CA ILE A 203 6.95 30.55 -7.69
C ILE A 203 5.49 30.26 -7.31
N LEU A 204 5.13 29.00 -7.04
CA LEU A 204 3.77 28.63 -6.60
C LEU A 204 3.44 29.03 -5.15
N ARG A 205 4.44 29.49 -4.37
CA ARG A 205 4.28 29.82 -2.95
C ARG A 205 4.47 31.29 -2.59
N GLY A 206 4.87 32.13 -3.55
CA GLY A 206 5.08 33.56 -3.29
C GLY A 206 6.25 33.87 -2.35
N ASP A 207 7.19 32.93 -2.16
CA ASP A 207 8.41 33.16 -1.38
C ASP A 207 9.45 33.86 -2.27
N HIS A 208 9.51 35.19 -2.20
CA HIS A 208 10.60 36.01 -2.77
C HIS A 208 11.86 35.97 -1.92
N GLY A 209 12.36 34.76 -1.73
CA GLY A 209 13.68 34.58 -1.17
C GLY A 209 14.01 33.11 -1.13
N TRP A 210 15.25 32.82 -1.53
CA TRP A 210 16.18 31.85 -0.96
C TRP A 210 16.89 31.05 -2.06
N CYS A 211 18.09 31.51 -2.40
CA CYS A 211 19.20 30.68 -2.87
C CYS A 211 20.22 30.64 -1.74
N ARG A 212 19.99 29.80 -0.71
CA ARG A 212 21.00 29.53 0.32
C ARG A 212 20.69 28.31 1.18
N ILE A 213 20.45 27.16 0.56
CA ILE A 213 20.60 25.86 1.24
C ILE A 213 21.26 24.88 0.26
N LEU A 214 22.52 25.17 -0.06
CA LEU A 214 23.53 24.16 -0.32
C LEU A 214 24.64 24.51 0.67
N ASN A 215 24.44 24.13 1.93
CA ASN A 215 25.52 24.19 2.90
C ASN A 215 26.56 23.17 2.45
N LYS A 216 27.69 23.70 2.03
CA LYS A 216 28.85 23.02 1.45
C LYS A 216 29.63 22.19 2.48
N ASP A 217 29.19 22.16 3.74
CA ASP A 217 30.07 21.77 4.86
C ASP A 217 29.62 20.51 5.64
N GLU A 218 28.49 19.87 5.30
CA GLU A 218 28.06 18.62 5.96
C GLU A 218 28.18 17.36 5.08
N ILE A 219 28.70 17.47 3.85
CA ILE A 219 28.98 16.32 2.95
C ILE A 219 30.48 15.95 3.01
N SER A 220 31.09 16.10 4.19
CA SER A 220 32.53 15.80 4.40
C SER A 220 32.76 14.41 5.01
N SER A 221 31.91 13.42 4.70
CA SER A 221 32.17 12.03 5.06
C SER A 221 31.44 11.05 4.16
N SER A 222 31.90 10.91 2.91
CA SER A 222 32.04 9.65 2.18
C SER A 222 32.19 9.98 0.70
N ASN A 223 33.33 9.59 0.14
CA ASN A 223 33.63 9.72 -1.28
C ASN A 223 32.57 8.96 -2.11
N ASP A 224 32.26 9.51 -3.29
CA ASP A 224 31.40 8.94 -4.36
C ASP A 224 29.92 9.38 -4.46
N ILE A 225 29.50 10.44 -3.75
CA ILE A 225 28.32 11.18 -4.19
C ILE A 225 28.73 11.99 -5.43
N ARG A 226 28.25 11.57 -6.61
CA ARG A 226 28.38 12.28 -7.90
C ARG A 226 27.95 13.73 -7.74
N THR A 227 28.90 14.59 -7.39
CA THR A 227 28.70 16.03 -7.22
C THR A 227 28.62 16.64 -8.61
N ALA A 228 27.41 17.03 -8.99
CA ALA A 228 27.13 17.70 -10.24
C ALA A 228 27.97 18.99 -10.34
N SER A 229 28.81 19.08 -11.37
CA SER A 229 29.38 20.33 -11.88
C SER A 229 28.28 21.34 -12.24
N ASP A 230 28.60 22.63 -12.32
CA ASP A 230 27.64 23.69 -12.66
C ASP A 230 26.93 23.49 -14.02
N ALA A 231 27.55 22.78 -14.97
CA ALA A 231 26.92 22.39 -16.24
C ALA A 231 25.84 21.30 -16.04
N SER A 232 26.12 20.30 -15.19
CA SER A 232 25.16 19.23 -14.87
C SER A 232 23.99 19.69 -13.99
N LEU A 233 24.10 20.83 -13.29
CA LEU A 233 22.99 21.44 -12.56
C LEU A 233 21.87 21.92 -13.51
N HIS A 234 22.23 22.39 -14.70
CA HIS A 234 21.24 22.81 -15.71
C HIS A 234 20.47 21.61 -16.27
N ASP A 235 21.18 20.51 -16.51
CA ASP A 235 20.59 19.24 -16.97
C ASP A 235 19.63 18.66 -15.93
N VAL A 236 20.05 18.58 -14.66
CA VAL A 236 19.19 18.12 -13.56
C VAL A 236 17.93 18.99 -13.43
N THR A 237 18.08 20.31 -13.54
CA THR A 237 16.93 21.24 -13.48
C THR A 237 15.95 20.99 -14.63
N SER A 238 16.46 20.75 -15.85
CA SER A 238 15.64 20.41 -17.02
C SER A 238 14.84 19.12 -16.81
N VAL A 239 15.49 18.07 -16.29
CA VAL A 239 14.85 16.78 -15.98
C VAL A 239 13.77 16.94 -14.90
N VAL A 240 14.05 17.69 -13.83
CA VAL A 240 13.06 17.97 -12.77
C VAL A 240 11.86 18.76 -13.31
N MET A 241 12.08 19.70 -14.22
CA MET A 241 10.98 20.43 -14.86
C MET A 241 10.12 19.51 -15.73
N ARG A 242 10.71 18.52 -16.40
CA ARG A 242 9.97 17.47 -17.13
C ARG A 242 9.16 16.59 -16.18
N LEU A 243 9.71 16.16 -15.04
CA LEU A 243 8.95 15.41 -14.02
C LEU A 243 7.72 16.20 -13.52
N LYS A 244 7.89 17.51 -13.29
CA LYS A 244 6.78 18.39 -12.92
C LYS A 244 5.76 18.57 -14.04
N ALA A 245 6.19 18.64 -15.29
CA ALA A 245 5.30 18.68 -16.45
C ALA A 245 4.47 17.39 -16.60
N LEU A 246 5.02 16.25 -16.18
CA LEU A 246 4.29 14.97 -16.06
C LEU A 246 3.37 14.90 -14.83
N GLY A 247 3.28 15.98 -14.03
CA GLY A 247 2.34 16.11 -12.93
C GLY A 247 2.87 15.68 -11.56
N VAL A 248 4.17 15.38 -11.43
CA VAL A 248 4.79 15.09 -10.12
C VAL A 248 4.83 16.36 -9.28
N VAL A 249 4.14 16.34 -8.14
CA VAL A 249 4.05 17.50 -7.22
C VAL A 249 4.55 17.18 -5.82
N TYR A 250 4.77 15.91 -5.51
CA TYR A 250 5.10 15.44 -4.18
C TYR A 250 6.07 14.27 -4.25
N CYS A 251 6.96 14.15 -3.27
CA CYS A 251 7.86 13.02 -3.10
C CYS A 251 8.07 12.78 -1.61
N GLU A 252 7.80 11.58 -1.14
CA GLU A 252 8.14 11.16 0.22
C GLU A 252 9.07 9.95 0.19
N LEU A 253 9.95 9.88 1.19
CA LEU A 253 10.75 8.69 1.44
C LEU A 253 9.92 7.70 2.21
N SER A 254 10.15 6.43 1.95
CA SER A 254 9.63 5.38 2.80
C SER A 254 10.15 5.60 4.23
N PRO A 255 9.26 5.65 5.24
CA PRO A 255 9.66 5.95 6.62
C PRO A 255 10.63 4.90 7.16
N GLU A 256 11.66 5.35 7.87
CA GLU A 256 12.66 4.49 8.51
C GLU A 256 11.99 3.47 9.42
N GLY A 257 12.34 2.20 9.24
CA GLY A 257 11.85 1.11 10.06
C GLY A 257 10.42 0.66 9.74
N ARG A 258 9.77 1.16 8.68
CA ARG A 258 8.50 0.58 8.20
C ARG A 258 8.72 -0.57 7.21
N GLU A 259 9.95 -0.74 6.75
CA GLU A 259 10.32 -1.76 5.78
C GLU A 259 10.36 -3.18 6.36
N ASP A 260 10.42 -3.34 7.69
CA ASP A 260 10.32 -4.65 8.35
C ASP A 260 9.49 -4.66 9.66
N ALA A 261 9.06 -3.52 10.20
CA ALA A 261 8.39 -3.51 11.51
C ALA A 261 6.95 -4.08 11.49
N GLU A 262 6.36 -4.26 10.31
CA GLU A 262 5.09 -4.96 10.17
C GLU A 262 5.28 -6.46 9.91
N ASP A 263 6.50 -6.94 9.63
CA ASP A 263 6.76 -8.36 9.57
C ASP A 263 6.78 -8.95 10.98
N TYR A 264 6.06 -10.05 11.15
CA TYR A 264 5.88 -10.65 12.45
C TYR A 264 7.09 -11.54 12.75
N THR A 265 7.93 -11.11 13.68
CA THR A 265 8.98 -11.98 14.22
C THR A 265 8.35 -13.09 15.06
N PHE A 266 8.35 -14.31 14.51
CA PHE A 266 7.78 -15.49 15.16
C PHE A 266 8.69 -16.02 16.28
N ASN A 267 8.57 -15.45 17.48
CA ASN A 267 9.26 -15.97 18.68
C ASN A 267 8.64 -17.27 19.19
N GLU A 268 7.33 -17.46 18.97
CA GLU A 268 6.61 -18.67 19.31
C GLU A 268 5.68 -19.09 18.17
N LEU A 269 5.61 -20.39 17.91
CA LEU A 269 4.68 -21.00 16.96
C LEU A 269 3.93 -22.14 17.65
N HIS A 270 2.60 -22.03 17.72
CA HIS A 270 1.73 -22.99 18.41
C HIS A 270 2.09 -23.21 19.89
N GLY A 271 2.52 -22.13 20.58
CA GLY A 271 2.92 -22.17 21.99
C GLY A 271 4.26 -22.86 22.25
N LYS A 272 5.09 -23.01 21.22
CA LYS A 272 6.47 -23.51 21.32
C LYS A 272 7.44 -22.43 20.87
N ALA A 273 8.51 -22.25 21.62
CA ALA A 273 9.59 -21.34 21.26
C ALA A 273 10.20 -21.75 19.90
N VAL A 274 10.52 -20.74 19.09
CA VAL A 274 11.23 -20.91 17.83
C VAL A 274 12.73 -20.76 18.11
N GLU A 275 13.46 -21.87 18.03
CA GLU A 275 14.92 -21.88 18.20
C GLU A 275 15.63 -21.33 16.96
N GLU A 276 16.75 -20.63 17.15
CA GLU A 276 17.53 -20.04 16.04
C GLU A 276 18.01 -21.09 15.04
N ASP A 277 18.42 -22.28 15.51
CA ASP A 277 18.86 -23.38 14.64
C ASP A 277 17.72 -23.88 13.75
N MET A 278 16.49 -23.82 14.24
CA MET A 278 15.31 -24.18 13.47
C MET A 278 15.03 -23.15 12.37
N ILE A 279 15.21 -21.85 12.66
CA ILE A 279 15.09 -20.79 11.65
C ILE A 279 16.12 -21.02 10.55
N LYS A 280 17.39 -21.24 10.91
CA LYS A 280 18.46 -21.52 9.93
C LYS A 280 18.14 -22.71 9.04
N GLN A 281 17.68 -23.83 9.61
CA GLN A 281 17.29 -25.02 8.84
C GLN A 281 16.08 -24.78 7.91
N VAL A 282 15.15 -23.91 8.28
CA VAL A 282 14.03 -23.54 7.41
C VAL A 282 14.53 -22.63 6.29
N MET A 283 15.35 -21.64 6.59
CA MET A 283 15.94 -20.73 5.61
C MET A 283 16.80 -21.47 4.58
N GLU A 284 17.71 -22.34 5.01
CA GLU A 284 18.51 -23.20 4.10
C GLU A 284 17.64 -24.07 3.18
N ARG A 285 16.46 -24.47 3.64
CA ARG A 285 15.51 -25.24 2.81
C ARG A 285 14.77 -24.36 1.82
N TRP A 286 14.50 -23.10 2.16
CA TRP A 286 13.93 -22.14 1.22
C TRP A 286 14.95 -21.71 0.18
N GLU A 287 16.19 -21.41 0.58
CA GLU A 287 17.29 -21.09 -0.33
C GLU A 287 17.50 -22.21 -1.36
N ARG A 288 17.52 -23.48 -0.91
CA ARG A 288 17.60 -24.64 -1.81
C ARG A 288 16.41 -24.83 -2.75
N ARG A 289 15.26 -24.20 -2.50
CA ARG A 289 14.09 -24.22 -3.41
C ARG A 289 14.12 -23.09 -4.42
N LEU A 290 14.89 -22.04 -4.16
CA LEU A 290 14.98 -20.84 -5.00
C LEU A 290 16.09 -20.96 -6.06
N VAL A 291 17.10 -21.78 -5.79
CA VAL A 291 18.13 -22.23 -6.74
C VAL A 291 17.59 -23.36 -7.61
#